data_AF-A0A6I2YFN4-F1
#
_entry.id   AF-A0A6I2YFN4-F1
#
_cell.length_a   1.000
_cell.length_b   1.000
_cell.length_c   1.000
_cell.angle_alpha   90.00
_cell.angle_beta   90.00
_cell.angle_gamma   90.00
#
_symmetry.space_group_name_H-M   'P 1'
#
loop_
_entity.id
_entity.type
_entity.pdbx_description
1 polymer ?
#
loop_
_entity_poly.entity_id
_entity_poly.type
_entity_poly.pdbx_seq_one_letter_code
_entity_poly.pdbx_strand_id
1 'polypeptide(L)'
;MSDEDVPIDDEDVSESDEAVDSSSQRKPLSDRKNAPWFRVVALMLAAFGIWLFLDSTTLEHNAQVSPVGTRRTVALSILRPIAATSRFLQVSRIESAANGLLGRNTTVSGGSTLVIVSPPKRTVPATTLPKGVTTTTLNPLTHPSSATPLRVLILGDSLGLDLGGSLQNVLANTGVVTATLDGKESTGLTRPDYFNWPAELSNGLAASHPQVVVSMMGSNDPQDFPGPPDIPYGTPQWNQIYEQKATEFMQLATSTGATLIWVSIPPMQDPELNARIATVNTLQHQAAVKVKNVIYVSSGTTLGNQQGNFTPFLSVNGQNINVRTPDGIHITPDGSTLLSDAVLQTMKTQMGIFLP
;
A
#
# COMPACT_ATOMS: atom_id res chain seq x y z
N MET A 1 52.72 -47.75 -6.44
CA MET A 1 54.19 -47.76 -6.29
C MET A 1 54.47 -46.89 -5.08
N SER A 2 54.14 -47.36 -3.88
CA SER A 2 54.93 -48.29 -3.05
C SER A 2 56.27 -47.66 -2.68
N ASP A 3 56.50 -47.39 -1.40
CA ASP A 3 57.29 -48.31 -0.57
C ASP A 3 57.16 -47.94 0.91
N GLU A 4 57.06 -49.00 1.71
CA GLU A 4 57.10 -49.09 3.17
C GLU A 4 58.53 -48.84 3.69
N ASP A 5 58.67 -48.44 4.96
CA ASP A 5 59.20 -49.30 6.05
C ASP A 5 59.85 -48.53 7.21
N VAL A 6 59.63 -49.09 8.40
CA VAL A 6 60.07 -48.71 9.76
C VAL A 6 61.43 -49.40 10.07
N PRO A 7 62.31 -48.83 10.94
CA PRO A 7 62.54 -49.39 12.30
C PRO A 7 62.86 -48.31 13.38
N ILE A 8 62.26 -48.37 14.59
CA ILE A 8 62.80 -48.88 15.88
C ILE A 8 64.06 -48.16 16.40
N ASP A 9 63.96 -47.54 17.59
CA ASP A 9 64.89 -47.78 18.69
C ASP A 9 64.34 -47.32 20.05
N ASP A 10 64.70 -48.10 21.06
CA ASP A 10 64.20 -48.24 22.41
C ASP A 10 64.81 -47.26 23.44
N GLU A 11 64.07 -47.14 24.56
CA GLU A 11 64.51 -46.89 25.95
C GLU A 11 65.38 -45.66 26.31
N ASP A 12 64.85 -44.82 27.21
CA ASP A 12 65.54 -44.59 28.49
C ASP A 12 64.54 -44.34 29.63
N VAL A 13 64.86 -44.93 30.76
CA VAL A 13 64.13 -45.02 32.02
C VAL A 13 64.68 -43.96 32.97
N SER A 14 63.84 -43.21 33.69
CA SER A 14 64.02 -43.07 35.14
C SER A 14 62.93 -42.23 35.81
N GLU A 15 62.47 -42.85 36.88
CA GLU A 15 61.46 -42.49 37.86
C GLU A 15 62.12 -41.65 38.97
N SER A 16 61.47 -40.59 39.44
CA SER A 16 61.57 -40.17 40.84
C SER A 16 60.37 -39.30 41.24
N ASP A 17 59.70 -39.79 42.28
CA ASP A 17 58.61 -39.20 43.04
C ASP A 17 58.90 -37.79 43.58
N GLU A 18 57.87 -36.93 43.64
CA GLU A 18 57.54 -36.25 44.92
C GLU A 18 56.18 -35.51 44.89
N ALA A 19 55.33 -35.92 45.84
CA ALA A 19 54.44 -35.13 46.70
C ALA A 19 53.26 -34.31 46.11
N VAL A 20 52.07 -34.82 46.45
CA VAL A 20 50.79 -34.10 46.59
C VAL A 20 50.78 -33.32 47.92
N ASP A 21 50.45 -32.03 47.93
CA ASP A 21 49.24 -31.45 48.58
C ASP A 21 49.28 -29.91 48.82
N SER A 22 48.11 -29.32 48.54
CA SER A 22 47.46 -28.19 49.20
C SER A 22 47.70 -26.72 48.76
N SER A 23 46.55 -26.07 48.56
CA SER A 23 46.26 -24.63 48.62
C SER A 23 46.37 -23.79 47.32
N SER A 24 45.37 -23.93 46.44
CA SER A 24 44.81 -22.75 45.78
C SER A 24 43.28 -22.82 45.78
N GLN A 25 42.66 -22.00 46.64
CA GLN A 25 41.22 -21.77 46.63
C GLN A 25 40.80 -21.18 45.28
N ARG A 26 40.17 -21.97 44.42
CA ARG A 26 39.41 -21.45 43.29
C ARG A 26 38.12 -20.84 43.82
N LYS A 27 37.91 -19.54 43.59
CA LYS A 27 36.60 -18.90 43.74
C LYS A 27 35.55 -19.71 42.95
N PRO A 28 34.36 -19.97 43.50
CA PRO A 28 33.33 -20.68 42.75
C PRO A 28 32.91 -19.81 41.56
N LEU A 29 32.93 -20.42 40.38
CA LEU A 29 32.29 -19.87 39.19
C LEU A 29 30.82 -19.61 39.53
N SER A 30 30.38 -18.42 39.14
CA SER A 30 29.04 -17.89 39.38
C SER A 30 27.95 -18.92 39.15
N ASP A 31 27.07 -18.98 40.15
CA ASP A 31 25.79 -19.67 40.14
C ASP A 31 24.96 -19.22 38.91
N ARG A 32 25.12 -19.93 37.78
CA ARG A 32 24.19 -19.82 36.64
C ARG A 32 22.89 -20.46 37.11
N LYS A 33 22.05 -19.68 37.76
CA LYS A 33 20.65 -20.03 38.02
C LYS A 33 19.99 -20.32 36.67
N ASN A 34 19.93 -21.59 36.29
CA ASN A 34 19.11 -22.03 35.18
C ASN A 34 17.69 -21.57 35.49
N ALA A 35 17.16 -20.64 34.70
CA ALA A 35 15.77 -20.23 34.83
C ALA A 35 14.92 -21.51 34.70
N PRO A 36 14.04 -21.81 35.66
CA PRO A 36 13.24 -23.01 35.56
C PRO A 36 12.39 -22.94 34.28
N TRP A 37 12.27 -24.06 33.57
CA TRP A 37 11.73 -24.14 32.21
C TRP A 37 10.36 -23.44 32.05
N PHE A 38 9.53 -23.45 33.09
CA PHE A 38 8.25 -22.76 33.11
C PHE A 38 8.37 -21.23 32.97
N ARG A 39 9.45 -20.62 33.48
CA ARG A 39 9.73 -19.19 33.29
C ARG A 39 10.13 -18.89 31.86
N VAL A 40 10.88 -19.79 31.21
CA VAL A 40 11.27 -19.64 29.81
C VAL A 40 10.04 -19.72 28.91
N VAL A 41 9.16 -20.71 29.14
CA VAL A 41 7.89 -20.85 28.40
C VAL A 41 6.96 -19.65 28.63
N ALA A 42 6.83 -19.18 29.87
CA ALA A 42 6.01 -18.00 30.18
C ALA A 42 6.54 -16.73 29.48
N LEU A 43 7.86 -16.54 29.44
CA LEU A 43 8.49 -15.42 28.72
C LEU A 43 8.28 -15.53 27.21
N MET A 44 8.37 -16.73 26.63
CA MET A 44 8.09 -16.96 25.20
C MET A 44 6.63 -16.66 24.85
N LEU A 45 5.68 -17.10 25.67
CA LEU A 45 4.25 -16.81 25.47
C LEU A 45 3.94 -15.32 25.62
N ALA A 46 4.57 -14.65 26.58
CA ALA A 46 4.45 -13.21 26.74
C ALA A 46 5.03 -12.45 25.53
N ALA A 47 6.21 -12.84 25.05
CA ALA A 47 6.83 -12.26 23.87
C ALA A 47 5.98 -12.49 22.61
N PHE A 48 5.44 -13.69 22.44
CA PHE A 48 4.52 -14.00 21.34
C PHE A 48 3.21 -13.21 21.44
N GLY A 49 2.64 -13.06 22.63
CA GLY A 49 1.43 -12.25 22.86
C GLY A 49 1.67 -10.77 22.55
N ILE A 50 2.82 -10.22 22.92
CA ILE A 50 3.23 -8.86 22.59
C ILE A 50 3.42 -8.71 21.08
N TRP A 51 4.13 -9.63 20.43
CA TRP A 51 4.30 -9.62 18.97
C TRP A 51 2.95 -9.71 18.25
N LEU A 52 2.09 -10.66 18.63
CA LEU A 52 0.74 -10.83 18.07
C LEU A 52 -0.11 -9.56 18.24
N PHE A 53 0.03 -8.86 19.37
CA PHE A 53 -0.70 -7.63 19.63
C PHE A 53 -0.20 -6.46 18.76
N LEU A 54 1.12 -6.29 18.67
CA LEU A 54 1.77 -5.26 17.86
C LEU A 54 1.49 -5.48 16.37
N ASP A 55 1.60 -6.71 15.90
CA ASP A 55 1.46 -7.08 14.49
C ASP A 55 0.02 -7.49 14.12
N SER A 56 -0.93 -7.35 15.06
CA SER A 56 -2.32 -7.78 14.88
C SER A 56 -3.01 -7.12 13.69
N THR A 57 -2.67 -5.87 13.39
CA THR A 57 -3.21 -5.14 12.23
C THR A 57 -2.71 -5.71 10.92
N THR A 58 -1.42 -6.04 10.83
CA THR A 58 -0.81 -6.69 9.67
C THR A 58 -1.34 -8.11 9.49
N LEU A 59 -1.48 -8.87 10.58
CA LEU A 59 -2.03 -10.22 10.54
C LEU A 59 -3.51 -10.22 10.18
N GLU A 60 -4.31 -9.28 10.73
CA GLU A 60 -5.72 -9.12 10.35
C GLU A 60 -5.81 -8.82 8.85
N HIS A 61 -4.99 -7.90 8.38
CA HIS A 61 -4.90 -7.53 6.97
C HIS A 61 -4.53 -8.73 6.07
N ASN A 62 -3.49 -9.49 6.42
CA ASN A 62 -3.09 -10.71 5.72
C ASN A 62 -4.20 -11.77 5.69
N ALA A 63 -4.94 -11.91 6.79
CA ALA A 63 -6.12 -12.77 6.85
C ALA A 63 -7.28 -12.23 5.99
N GLN A 64 -7.44 -10.91 5.88
CA GLN A 64 -8.48 -10.28 5.07
C GLN A 64 -8.26 -10.47 3.57
N VAL A 65 -6.99 -10.46 3.11
CA VAL A 65 -6.63 -10.67 1.69
C VAL A 65 -6.47 -12.15 1.31
N SER A 66 -6.52 -13.07 2.28
CA SER A 66 -6.48 -14.51 2.02
C SER A 66 -7.75 -15.02 1.27
N PRO A 67 -7.66 -16.15 0.54
CA PRO A 67 -8.83 -16.79 -0.05
C PRO A 67 -9.96 -17.04 0.97
N VAL A 68 -11.21 -16.95 0.53
CA VAL A 68 -12.37 -17.29 1.38
C VAL A 68 -12.31 -18.76 1.78
N GLY A 69 -12.49 -19.03 3.09
CA GLY A 69 -12.41 -20.38 3.62
C GLY A 69 -12.26 -20.41 5.13
N THR A 70 -12.36 -21.60 5.72
CA THR A 70 -12.36 -21.80 7.17
C THR A 70 -11.15 -21.18 7.87
N ARG A 71 -9.97 -21.21 7.24
CA ARG A 71 -8.74 -20.61 7.78
C ARG A 71 -8.82 -19.09 7.90
N ARG A 72 -9.36 -18.40 6.88
CA ARG A 72 -9.59 -16.94 6.90
C ARG A 72 -10.61 -16.56 7.96
N THR A 73 -11.73 -17.27 8.04
CA THR A 73 -12.78 -16.98 9.02
C THR A 73 -12.27 -17.11 10.46
N VAL A 74 -11.53 -18.18 10.76
CA VAL A 74 -10.93 -18.38 12.09
C VAL A 74 -9.88 -17.30 12.37
N ALA A 75 -8.98 -17.01 11.42
CA ALA A 75 -7.98 -15.96 11.58
C ALA A 75 -8.63 -14.59 11.86
N LEU A 76 -9.64 -14.19 11.09
CA LEU A 76 -10.36 -12.93 11.31
C LEU A 76 -11.13 -12.88 12.63
N SER A 77 -11.69 -14.01 13.08
CA SER A 77 -12.40 -14.08 14.37
C SER A 77 -11.48 -13.86 15.58
N ILE A 78 -10.21 -14.25 15.45
CA ILE A 78 -9.17 -14.07 16.47
C ILE A 78 -8.55 -12.67 16.37
N LEU A 79 -8.27 -12.20 15.15
CA LEU A 79 -7.47 -10.99 14.92
C LEU A 79 -8.29 -9.71 15.05
N ARG A 80 -9.57 -9.69 14.67
CA ARG A 80 -10.41 -8.48 14.73
C ARG A 80 -10.51 -7.85 16.13
N PRO A 81 -10.78 -8.60 17.22
CA PRO A 81 -10.83 -8.03 18.56
C PRO A 81 -9.47 -7.50 19.05
N ILE A 82 -8.39 -8.20 18.69
CA ILE A 82 -7.02 -7.85 19.05
C ILE A 82 -6.61 -6.55 18.33
N ALA A 83 -6.85 -6.48 17.02
CA ALA A 83 -6.56 -5.31 16.21
C ALA A 83 -7.44 -4.11 16.59
N ALA A 84 -8.71 -4.32 16.96
CA ALA A 84 -9.57 -3.25 17.49
C ALA A 84 -8.99 -2.66 18.80
N THR A 85 -8.46 -3.51 19.67
CA THR A 85 -7.83 -3.07 20.94
C THR A 85 -6.47 -2.39 20.70
N SER A 86 -5.67 -2.89 19.76
CA SER A 86 -4.40 -2.27 19.34
C SER A 86 -4.62 -0.87 18.76
N ARG A 87 -5.64 -0.71 17.89
CA ARG A 87 -6.07 0.60 17.37
C ARG A 87 -6.56 1.53 18.48
N PHE A 88 -7.32 1.01 19.45
CA PHE A 88 -7.82 1.78 20.60
C PHE A 88 -6.69 2.29 21.51
N LEU A 89 -5.63 1.49 21.70
CA LEU A 89 -4.46 1.85 22.53
C LEU A 89 -3.40 2.68 21.80
N GLN A 90 -3.60 3.03 20.52
CA GLN A 90 -2.66 3.85 19.74
C GLN A 90 -1.21 3.34 19.76
N VAL A 91 -0.98 2.03 19.75
CA VAL A 91 0.38 1.47 19.85
C VAL A 91 1.26 1.82 18.65
N SER A 92 0.63 2.19 17.52
CA SER A 92 1.27 2.83 16.37
C SER A 92 1.98 4.15 16.70
N ARG A 93 1.65 4.81 17.83
CA ARG A 93 2.37 6.00 18.33
C ARG A 93 3.67 5.67 19.06
N ILE A 94 3.81 4.46 19.61
CA ILE A 94 5.03 4.04 20.32
C ILE A 94 6.12 3.64 19.32
N GLU A 95 5.75 3.00 18.21
CA GLU A 95 6.68 2.77 17.09
C GLU A 95 7.18 4.08 16.47
N SER A 96 6.30 5.08 16.31
CA SER A 96 6.71 6.41 15.81
C SER A 96 7.51 7.21 16.82
N ALA A 97 7.32 7.01 18.13
CA ALA A 97 8.20 7.57 19.17
C ALA A 97 9.58 6.90 19.21
N ALA A 98 9.66 5.58 18.99
CA ALA A 98 10.92 4.86 18.85
C ALA A 98 11.69 5.29 17.58
N ASN A 99 10.97 5.55 16.49
CA ASN A 99 11.53 6.12 15.26
C ASN A 99 11.96 7.59 15.43
N GLY A 100 11.28 8.35 16.29
CA GLY A 100 11.66 9.71 16.69
C GLY A 100 12.95 9.79 17.52
N LEU A 101 13.21 8.78 18.35
CA LEU A 101 14.49 8.62 19.08
C LEU A 101 15.66 8.20 18.17
N LEU A 102 15.37 7.64 16.99
CA LEU A 102 16.35 7.24 15.97
C LEU A 102 16.56 8.30 14.87
N GLY A 103 15.98 9.50 15.02
CA GLY A 103 16.27 10.65 14.14
C GLY A 103 15.65 10.58 12.74
N ARG A 104 14.56 9.84 12.54
CA ARG A 104 13.79 9.87 11.28
C ARG A 104 12.52 10.70 11.47
N ASN A 105 12.59 12.00 11.20
CA ASN A 105 11.43 12.89 11.24
C ASN A 105 10.67 12.89 9.92
N THR A 106 9.37 12.59 9.96
CA THR A 106 8.35 13.34 9.21
C THR A 106 7.11 13.55 10.09
N THR A 107 6.77 14.82 10.23
CA THR A 107 5.67 15.38 11.01
C THR A 107 4.38 15.30 10.22
N VAL A 108 3.30 14.68 10.75
CA VAL A 108 1.92 15.20 10.60
C VAL A 108 1.10 14.80 11.82
N SER A 109 0.70 15.83 12.58
CA SER A 109 -0.34 15.79 13.62
C SER A 109 -1.66 16.20 12.98
N GLY A 110 -2.73 15.46 13.25
CA GLY A 110 -4.08 15.75 12.73
C GLY A 110 -5.14 14.95 13.46
N GLY A 111 -5.37 15.30 14.74
CA GLY A 111 -6.46 14.74 15.52
C GLY A 111 -7.82 15.28 15.06
N SER A 112 -8.82 14.42 15.00
CA SER A 112 -10.22 14.82 15.00
C SER A 112 -11.02 13.86 15.86
N THR A 113 -11.70 14.46 16.83
CA THR A 113 -12.51 13.92 17.92
C THR A 113 -13.74 13.19 17.36
N LEU A 114 -13.90 11.91 17.71
CA LEU A 114 -15.14 11.16 17.41
C LEU A 114 -16.13 11.33 18.57
N VAL A 115 -17.18 12.10 18.34
CA VAL A 115 -18.41 12.09 19.14
C VAL A 115 -19.26 10.92 18.65
N ILE A 116 -19.49 9.94 19.52
CA ILE A 116 -20.37 8.80 19.25
C ILE A 116 -21.81 9.25 19.51
N VAL A 117 -22.61 9.41 18.45
CA VAL A 117 -24.08 9.48 18.55
C VAL A 117 -24.67 8.26 17.85
N SER A 118 -25.40 7.45 18.60
CA SER A 118 -26.12 6.28 18.10
C SER A 118 -27.25 6.68 17.12
N PRO A 119 -27.49 5.92 16.04
CA PRO A 119 -28.54 6.26 15.08
C PRO A 119 -29.93 5.83 15.58
N PRO A 120 -30.96 6.69 15.53
CA PRO A 120 -32.33 6.26 15.72
C PRO A 120 -32.88 5.65 14.43
N LYS A 121 -33.61 4.55 14.60
CA LYS A 121 -34.38 3.84 13.57
C LYS A 121 -35.47 4.76 13.02
N ARG A 122 -35.48 5.07 11.72
CA ARG A 122 -36.62 5.77 11.08
C ARG A 122 -37.00 5.16 9.74
N THR A 123 -38.29 4.88 9.65
CA THR A 123 -39.10 4.43 8.51
C THR A 123 -38.98 5.34 7.28
N VAL A 124 -38.86 4.74 6.11
CA VAL A 124 -38.77 5.40 4.79
C VAL A 124 -40.19 5.67 4.24
N PRO A 125 -40.58 6.94 3.99
CA PRO A 125 -41.68 7.25 3.08
C PRO A 125 -41.18 7.23 1.63
N ALA A 126 -41.96 6.66 0.72
CA ALA A 126 -41.73 6.73 -0.72
C ALA A 126 -41.91 8.17 -1.21
N THR A 127 -40.85 8.74 -1.82
CA THR A 127 -40.90 10.06 -2.46
C THR A 127 -40.49 9.93 -3.92
N THR A 128 -41.38 10.40 -4.79
CA THR A 128 -41.32 10.53 -6.23
C THR A 128 -40.09 11.29 -6.75
N LEU A 129 -39.47 10.77 -7.81
CA LEU A 129 -38.34 11.36 -8.55
C LEU A 129 -38.68 12.75 -9.12
N PRO A 130 -37.92 13.81 -8.80
CA PRO A 130 -37.93 15.04 -9.57
C PRO A 130 -37.25 14.84 -10.92
N LYS A 131 -37.95 15.24 -11.98
CA LYS A 131 -37.51 15.24 -13.37
C LYS A 131 -36.70 16.52 -13.61
N GLY A 132 -35.45 16.39 -14.03
CA GLY A 132 -34.64 17.49 -14.58
C GLY A 132 -33.31 17.70 -13.85
N VAL A 133 -32.28 16.95 -14.24
CA VAL A 133 -30.89 17.36 -13.99
C VAL A 133 -30.49 18.26 -15.15
N THR A 134 -30.38 19.56 -14.87
CA THR A 134 -29.70 20.48 -15.78
C THR A 134 -28.22 20.11 -15.76
N THR A 135 -27.73 19.55 -16.88
CA THR A 135 -26.31 19.34 -17.11
C THR A 135 -25.64 20.71 -17.25
N THR A 136 -25.23 21.30 -16.13
CA THR A 136 -24.26 22.39 -16.16
C THR A 136 -22.93 21.78 -16.55
N THR A 137 -22.62 21.80 -17.85
CA THR A 137 -21.25 21.62 -18.33
C THR A 137 -20.39 22.65 -17.61
N LEU A 138 -19.60 22.21 -16.61
CA LEU A 138 -18.59 23.03 -15.95
C LEU A 138 -17.70 23.63 -17.04
N ASN A 139 -17.66 24.97 -17.14
CA ASN A 139 -16.67 25.62 -17.99
C ASN A 139 -15.27 25.15 -17.57
N PRO A 140 -14.39 24.74 -18.49
CA PRO A 140 -13.04 24.31 -18.16
C PRO A 140 -12.32 25.43 -17.41
N LEU A 141 -11.92 25.17 -16.16
CA LEU A 141 -11.16 26.12 -15.35
C LEU A 141 -9.69 26.08 -15.81
N THR A 142 -9.40 26.75 -16.93
CA THR A 142 -8.07 26.75 -17.56
C THR A 142 -7.03 27.53 -16.75
N HIS A 143 -7.46 28.53 -15.98
CA HIS A 143 -6.61 29.34 -15.10
C HIS A 143 -7.21 29.42 -13.70
N PRO A 144 -6.94 28.43 -12.84
CA PRO A 144 -7.37 28.45 -11.44
C PRO A 144 -6.79 29.65 -10.68
N SER A 145 -7.51 30.13 -9.68
CA SER A 145 -7.06 31.21 -8.78
C SER A 145 -7.42 30.88 -7.34
N SER A 146 -6.86 31.59 -6.35
CA SER A 146 -7.25 31.40 -4.95
C SER A 146 -8.73 31.70 -4.70
N ALA A 147 -9.33 32.62 -5.47
CA ALA A 147 -10.76 32.94 -5.39
C ALA A 147 -11.65 31.89 -6.09
N THR A 148 -11.13 31.17 -7.06
CA THR A 148 -11.83 30.08 -7.77
C THR A 148 -10.85 28.93 -7.95
N PRO A 149 -10.61 28.14 -6.88
CA PRO A 149 -9.60 27.09 -6.92
C PRO A 149 -10.07 25.89 -7.76
N LEU A 150 -9.13 25.22 -8.41
CA LEU A 150 -9.37 23.91 -9.02
C LEU A 150 -9.56 22.90 -7.90
N ARG A 151 -10.62 22.09 -7.95
CA ARG A 151 -10.84 21.00 -7.00
C ARG A 151 -10.42 19.69 -7.64
N VAL A 152 -9.51 18.99 -6.98
CA VAL A 152 -8.96 17.71 -7.43
C VAL A 152 -9.29 16.65 -6.39
N LEU A 153 -9.89 15.55 -6.82
CA LEU A 153 -10.09 14.35 -6.00
C LEU A 153 -9.07 13.30 -6.44
N ILE A 154 -8.25 12.81 -5.53
CA ILE A 154 -7.23 11.80 -5.77
C ILE A 154 -7.67 10.51 -5.08
N LEU A 155 -7.73 9.42 -5.84
CA LEU A 155 -8.19 8.11 -5.39
C LEU A 155 -7.14 7.03 -5.64
N GLY A 156 -7.06 6.04 -4.75
CA GLY A 156 -6.34 4.81 -5.08
C GLY A 156 -5.97 3.85 -3.97
N ASP A 157 -5.29 2.78 -4.35
CA ASP A 157 -4.75 1.76 -3.44
C ASP A 157 -3.44 2.24 -2.78
N SER A 158 -2.54 1.34 -2.37
CA SER A 158 -1.26 1.74 -1.78
C SER A 158 -0.40 2.56 -2.77
N LEU A 159 -0.43 2.24 -4.06
CA LEU A 159 0.31 3.01 -5.07
C LEU A 159 -0.36 4.34 -5.38
N GLY A 160 -1.69 4.39 -5.30
CA GLY A 160 -2.42 5.65 -5.36
C GLY A 160 -2.18 6.55 -4.15
N LEU A 161 -1.93 5.98 -2.97
CA LEU A 161 -1.45 6.72 -1.81
C LEU A 161 -0.02 7.24 -2.01
N ASP A 162 0.88 6.41 -2.57
CA ASP A 162 2.25 6.84 -2.90
C ASP A 162 2.26 8.06 -3.84
N LEU A 163 1.51 7.99 -4.96
CA LEU A 163 1.33 9.12 -5.88
C LEU A 163 0.61 10.28 -5.20
N GLY A 164 -0.52 9.97 -4.56
CA GLY A 164 -1.47 10.95 -4.08
C GLY A 164 -0.92 11.84 -2.97
N GLY A 165 -0.05 11.31 -2.11
CA GLY A 165 0.61 12.09 -1.07
C GLY A 165 1.49 13.21 -1.64
N SER A 166 2.33 12.91 -2.63
CA SER A 166 3.16 13.94 -3.28
C SER A 166 2.31 14.88 -4.13
N LEU A 167 1.41 14.33 -4.94
CA LEU A 167 0.55 15.11 -5.84
C LEU A 167 -0.34 16.10 -5.07
N GLN A 168 -0.94 15.68 -3.94
CA GLN A 168 -1.74 16.56 -3.10
C GLN A 168 -0.92 17.75 -2.59
N ASN A 169 0.31 17.50 -2.13
CA ASN A 169 1.20 18.54 -1.63
C ASN A 169 1.62 19.51 -2.75
N VAL A 170 2.04 18.99 -3.91
CA VAL A 170 2.42 19.81 -5.07
C VAL A 170 1.27 20.70 -5.51
N LEU A 171 0.06 20.14 -5.64
CA LEU A 171 -1.13 20.88 -6.02
C LEU A 171 -1.50 21.94 -4.98
N ALA A 172 -1.52 21.59 -3.68
CA ALA A 172 -1.86 22.53 -2.61
C ALA A 172 -0.88 23.72 -2.55
N ASN A 173 0.42 23.47 -2.79
CA ASN A 173 1.46 24.50 -2.77
C ASN A 173 1.32 25.54 -3.89
N THR A 174 0.54 25.27 -4.94
CA THR A 174 0.23 26.27 -5.98
C THR A 174 -0.64 27.43 -5.46
N GLY A 175 -1.34 27.24 -4.33
CA GLY A 175 -2.28 28.20 -3.77
C GLY A 175 -3.57 28.40 -4.59
N VAL A 176 -3.73 27.67 -5.70
CA VAL A 176 -4.88 27.77 -6.61
C VAL A 176 -5.60 26.44 -6.83
N VAL A 177 -5.18 25.39 -6.11
CA VAL A 177 -5.79 24.06 -6.15
C VAL A 177 -6.15 23.61 -4.73
N THR A 178 -7.34 23.02 -4.60
CA THR A 178 -7.78 22.27 -3.42
C THR A 178 -7.79 20.79 -3.77
N ALA A 179 -6.86 20.02 -3.22
CA ALA A 179 -6.73 18.59 -3.48
C ALA A 179 -7.17 17.76 -2.27
N THR A 180 -8.06 16.79 -2.50
CA THR A 180 -8.49 15.80 -1.51
C THR A 180 -7.92 14.45 -1.89
N LEU A 181 -7.16 13.83 -0.99
CA LEU A 181 -6.69 12.46 -1.15
C LEU A 181 -7.59 11.51 -0.35
N ASP A 182 -8.10 10.49 -1.04
CA ASP A 182 -8.84 9.40 -0.45
C ASP A 182 -8.30 8.07 -0.97
N GLY A 183 -7.57 7.37 -0.10
CA GLY A 183 -6.86 6.16 -0.48
C GLY A 183 -7.08 5.04 0.52
N LYS A 184 -7.09 3.81 0.01
CA LYS A 184 -7.28 2.61 0.81
C LYS A 184 -6.35 1.50 0.38
N GLU A 185 -5.37 1.20 1.23
CA GLU A 185 -4.39 0.14 1.00
C GLU A 185 -5.04 -1.24 0.77
N SER A 186 -4.37 -2.03 -0.08
CA SER A 186 -4.71 -3.41 -0.43
C SER A 186 -6.14 -3.58 -0.96
N THR A 187 -6.57 -2.62 -1.75
CA THR A 187 -7.85 -2.65 -2.45
C THR A 187 -7.65 -2.57 -3.96
N GLY A 188 -8.76 -2.69 -4.68
CA GLY A 188 -8.86 -2.53 -6.11
C GLY A 188 -10.28 -2.86 -6.56
N LEU A 189 -10.52 -2.92 -7.86
CA LEU A 189 -11.84 -3.14 -8.44
C LEU A 189 -12.34 -4.60 -8.34
N THR A 190 -11.44 -5.55 -8.05
CA THR A 190 -11.79 -6.99 -8.05
C THR A 190 -12.61 -7.42 -6.83
N ARG A 191 -12.47 -6.73 -5.68
CA ARG A 191 -13.03 -7.13 -4.38
C ARG A 191 -14.00 -6.08 -3.79
N PRO A 192 -15.16 -5.83 -4.42
CA PRO A 192 -16.15 -4.89 -3.90
C PRO A 192 -16.78 -5.36 -2.58
N ASP A 193 -16.66 -6.65 -2.22
CA ASP A 193 -17.03 -7.22 -0.92
C ASP A 193 -16.10 -6.76 0.22
N TYR A 194 -14.86 -6.38 -0.11
CA TYR A 194 -13.88 -5.87 0.83
C TYR A 194 -13.87 -4.34 0.87
N PHE A 195 -13.83 -3.68 -0.29
CA PHE A 195 -13.90 -2.23 -0.42
C PHE A 195 -14.59 -1.82 -1.71
N ASN A 196 -15.61 -0.98 -1.61
CA ASN A 196 -16.44 -0.60 -2.74
C ASN A 196 -16.01 0.77 -3.29
N TRP A 197 -15.02 0.75 -4.19
CA TRP A 197 -14.51 1.94 -4.87
C TRP A 197 -15.58 2.77 -5.60
N PRO A 198 -16.56 2.19 -6.32
CA PRO A 198 -17.67 2.96 -6.89
C PRO A 198 -18.48 3.74 -5.86
N ALA A 199 -18.78 3.14 -4.70
CA ALA A 199 -19.49 3.84 -3.63
C ALA A 199 -18.64 4.98 -3.04
N GLU A 200 -17.34 4.73 -2.83
CA GLU A 200 -16.42 5.75 -2.34
C GLU A 200 -16.27 6.93 -3.32
N LEU A 201 -16.07 6.63 -4.59
CA LEU A 201 -16.03 7.64 -5.65
C LEU A 201 -17.33 8.46 -5.69
N SER A 202 -18.49 7.83 -5.57
CA SER A 202 -19.77 8.56 -5.50
C SER A 202 -19.82 9.53 -4.32
N ASN A 203 -19.31 9.14 -3.15
CA ASN A 203 -19.24 10.01 -1.97
C ASN A 203 -18.26 11.17 -2.20
N GLY A 204 -17.06 10.88 -2.71
CA GLY A 204 -16.04 11.89 -3.01
C GLY A 204 -16.52 12.92 -4.04
N LEU A 205 -17.20 12.48 -5.10
CA LEU A 205 -17.80 13.36 -6.11
C LEU A 205 -18.87 14.29 -5.51
N ALA A 206 -19.72 13.75 -4.62
CA ALA A 206 -20.76 14.51 -3.95
C ALA A 206 -20.20 15.50 -2.91
N ALA A 207 -19.13 15.13 -2.21
CA ALA A 207 -18.55 15.94 -1.14
C ALA A 207 -17.67 17.08 -1.68
N SER A 208 -16.88 16.82 -2.73
CA SER A 208 -15.84 17.75 -3.20
C SER A 208 -16.18 18.46 -4.51
N HIS A 209 -17.18 17.97 -5.27
CA HIS A 209 -17.52 18.48 -6.60
C HIS A 209 -16.29 18.76 -7.47
N PRO A 210 -15.39 17.77 -7.67
CA PRO A 210 -14.10 18.01 -8.29
C PRO A 210 -14.25 18.31 -9.78
N GLN A 211 -13.36 19.12 -10.34
CA GLN A 211 -13.22 19.27 -11.80
C GLN A 211 -12.26 18.23 -12.37
N VAL A 212 -11.34 17.71 -11.54
CA VAL A 212 -10.39 16.66 -11.93
C VAL A 212 -10.44 15.53 -10.92
N VAL A 213 -10.53 14.30 -11.41
CA VAL A 213 -10.30 13.10 -10.61
C VAL A 213 -8.98 12.51 -11.06
N VAL A 214 -8.09 12.16 -10.14
CA VAL A 214 -6.86 11.42 -10.42
C VAL A 214 -6.98 10.07 -9.74
N SER A 215 -6.77 8.97 -10.47
CA SER A 215 -6.90 7.62 -9.93
C SER A 215 -5.69 6.77 -10.28
N MET A 216 -5.17 6.05 -9.30
CA MET A 216 -4.15 5.03 -9.50
C MET A 216 -4.44 3.84 -8.58
N MET A 217 -4.89 2.74 -9.15
CA MET A 217 -5.19 1.52 -8.40
C MET A 217 -5.18 0.29 -9.29
N GLY A 218 -5.08 -0.88 -8.66
CA GLY A 218 -5.19 -2.18 -9.31
C GLY A 218 -3.98 -3.08 -9.09
N SER A 219 -3.04 -2.69 -8.24
CA SER A 219 -1.92 -3.54 -7.86
C SER A 219 -2.36 -4.85 -7.19
N ASN A 220 -3.52 -4.81 -6.53
CA ASN A 220 -4.14 -5.94 -5.83
C ASN A 220 -5.24 -6.64 -6.64
N ASP A 221 -5.54 -6.16 -7.84
CA ASP A 221 -6.61 -6.71 -8.66
C ASP A 221 -6.34 -8.08 -9.30
N PRO A 222 -5.08 -8.53 -9.52
CA PRO A 222 -4.79 -9.87 -10.04
C PRO A 222 -5.15 -11.07 -9.12
N GLN A 223 -6.41 -11.17 -8.72
CA GLN A 223 -6.99 -12.23 -7.90
C GLN A 223 -8.37 -12.64 -8.43
N ASP A 224 -8.92 -13.73 -7.92
CA ASP A 224 -10.23 -14.23 -8.36
C ASP A 224 -11.36 -13.25 -7.99
N PHE A 225 -12.39 -13.17 -8.84
CA PHE A 225 -13.64 -12.52 -8.44
C PHE A 225 -14.41 -13.46 -7.51
N PRO A 226 -14.84 -13.00 -6.33
CA PRO A 226 -15.57 -13.84 -5.39
C PRO A 226 -16.99 -14.14 -5.88
N GLY A 227 -17.44 -15.39 -5.73
CA GLY A 227 -18.78 -15.83 -6.10
C GLY A 227 -19.02 -17.33 -5.86
N PRO A 228 -20.26 -17.83 -6.06
CA PRO A 228 -20.52 -19.26 -6.13
C PRO A 228 -20.71 -19.74 -7.59
N PRO A 229 -19.67 -20.31 -8.27
CA PRO A 229 -18.26 -20.38 -7.86
C PRO A 229 -17.50 -19.07 -8.11
N ASP A 230 -16.30 -18.96 -7.54
CA ASP A 230 -15.38 -17.87 -7.85
C ASP A 230 -15.02 -17.89 -9.35
N ILE A 231 -14.74 -16.73 -9.92
CA ILE A 231 -14.28 -16.61 -11.31
C ILE A 231 -12.77 -16.44 -11.28
N PRO A 232 -11.98 -17.44 -11.76
CA PRO A 232 -10.54 -17.39 -11.64
C PRO A 232 -9.91 -16.26 -12.44
N TYR A 233 -8.89 -15.61 -11.86
CA TYR A 233 -8.06 -14.63 -12.55
C TYR A 233 -7.48 -15.18 -13.85
N GLY A 234 -7.41 -14.32 -14.87
CA GLY A 234 -6.81 -14.65 -16.17
C GLY A 234 -7.73 -15.43 -17.12
N THR A 235 -8.93 -15.81 -16.68
CA THR A 235 -9.94 -16.38 -17.58
C THR A 235 -10.54 -15.29 -18.49
N PRO A 236 -11.04 -15.63 -19.70
CA PRO A 236 -11.72 -14.66 -20.56
C PRO A 236 -12.91 -13.96 -19.88
N GLN A 237 -13.64 -14.71 -19.04
CA GLN A 237 -14.75 -14.17 -18.26
C GLN A 237 -14.27 -13.15 -17.22
N TRP A 238 -13.16 -13.42 -16.52
CA TRP A 238 -12.57 -12.47 -15.58
C TRP A 238 -12.16 -11.19 -16.28
N ASN A 239 -11.48 -11.29 -17.43
CA ASN A 239 -11.03 -10.12 -18.20
C ASN A 239 -12.21 -9.23 -18.61
N GLN A 240 -13.30 -9.83 -19.10
CA GLN A 240 -14.51 -9.11 -19.48
C GLN A 240 -15.15 -8.37 -18.30
N ILE A 241 -15.27 -9.05 -17.14
CA ILE A 241 -15.87 -8.45 -15.94
C ILE A 241 -14.98 -7.32 -15.40
N TYR A 242 -13.66 -7.51 -15.38
CA TYR A 242 -12.74 -6.50 -14.91
C TYR A 242 -12.76 -5.24 -15.79
N GLU A 243 -12.70 -5.40 -17.12
CA GLU A 243 -12.81 -4.29 -18.06
C GLU A 243 -14.15 -3.54 -17.91
N GLN A 244 -15.26 -4.28 -17.73
CA GLN A 244 -16.57 -3.68 -17.48
C GLN A 244 -16.56 -2.85 -16.20
N LYS A 245 -16.03 -3.39 -15.09
CA LYS A 245 -15.94 -2.66 -13.81
C LYS A 245 -15.08 -1.40 -13.90
N ALA A 246 -13.94 -1.48 -14.58
CA ALA A 246 -13.11 -0.31 -14.84
C ALA A 246 -13.87 0.74 -15.68
N THR A 247 -14.60 0.29 -16.71
CA THR A 247 -15.44 1.18 -17.55
C THR A 247 -16.52 1.87 -16.72
N GLU A 248 -17.23 1.14 -15.87
CA GLU A 248 -18.28 1.67 -14.98
C GLU A 248 -17.71 2.68 -13.97
N PHE A 249 -16.54 2.40 -13.37
CA PHE A 249 -15.85 3.34 -12.48
C PHE A 249 -15.50 4.64 -13.21
N MET A 250 -14.94 4.53 -14.41
CA MET A 250 -14.55 5.69 -15.23
C MET A 250 -15.76 6.52 -15.67
N GLN A 251 -16.86 5.87 -16.03
CA GLN A 251 -18.13 6.54 -16.33
C GLN A 251 -18.68 7.28 -15.11
N LEU A 252 -18.61 6.67 -13.92
CA LEU A 252 -19.01 7.33 -12.69
C LEU A 252 -18.13 8.56 -12.40
N ALA A 253 -16.80 8.43 -12.54
CA ALA A 253 -15.85 9.50 -12.26
C ALA A 253 -16.08 10.74 -13.13
N THR A 254 -16.56 10.53 -14.35
CA THR A 254 -16.80 11.59 -15.35
C THR A 254 -18.25 12.05 -15.39
N SER A 255 -19.15 11.42 -14.63
CA SER A 255 -20.60 11.66 -14.67
C SER A 255 -21.02 13.08 -14.26
N THR A 256 -20.21 13.77 -13.46
CA THR A 256 -20.44 15.15 -12.99
C THR A 256 -19.80 16.20 -13.90
N GLY A 257 -19.20 15.79 -15.02
CA GLY A 257 -18.44 16.65 -15.92
C GLY A 257 -16.97 16.81 -15.56
N ALA A 258 -16.48 16.12 -14.53
CA ALA A 258 -15.05 16.05 -14.23
C ALA A 258 -14.27 15.30 -15.32
N THR A 259 -12.99 15.64 -15.47
CA THR A 259 -12.04 14.84 -16.25
C THR A 259 -11.31 13.87 -15.32
N LEU A 260 -11.27 12.59 -15.69
CA LEU A 260 -10.50 11.57 -14.98
C LEU A 260 -9.12 11.42 -15.61
N ILE A 261 -8.07 11.54 -14.81
CA ILE A 261 -6.72 11.09 -15.13
C ILE A 261 -6.51 9.72 -14.49
N TRP A 262 -6.51 8.67 -15.29
CA TRP A 262 -6.21 7.31 -14.85
C TRP A 262 -4.71 7.04 -15.04
N VAL A 263 -3.96 6.94 -13.94
CA VAL A 263 -2.54 6.62 -13.96
C VAL A 263 -2.37 5.10 -13.84
N SER A 264 -1.69 4.50 -14.81
CA SER A 264 -1.44 3.06 -14.82
C SER A 264 -0.56 2.62 -13.66
N ILE A 265 -0.61 1.34 -13.32
CA ILE A 265 0.31 0.76 -12.36
C ILE A 265 1.72 0.60 -12.98
N PRO A 266 2.82 0.97 -12.29
CA PRO A 266 4.17 0.88 -12.84
C PRO A 266 4.63 -0.57 -12.99
N PRO A 267 5.67 -0.83 -13.80
CA PRO A 267 6.25 -2.18 -13.94
C PRO A 267 6.75 -2.71 -12.59
N MET A 268 6.65 -4.01 -12.33
CA MET A 268 7.02 -4.63 -11.06
C MET A 268 8.35 -5.40 -11.18
N GLN A 269 9.08 -5.53 -10.07
CA GLN A 269 10.34 -6.28 -10.05
C GLN A 269 10.13 -7.77 -10.27
N ASP A 270 9.11 -8.34 -9.62
CA ASP A 270 8.75 -9.74 -9.79
C ASP A 270 8.13 -9.98 -11.18
N PRO A 271 8.68 -10.88 -12.01
CA PRO A 271 8.19 -11.10 -13.37
C PRO A 271 6.75 -11.60 -13.45
N GLU A 272 6.30 -12.43 -12.50
CA GLU A 272 4.94 -12.96 -12.51
C GLU A 272 3.93 -11.86 -12.20
N LEU A 273 4.17 -11.10 -11.12
CA LEU A 273 3.38 -9.94 -10.77
C LEU A 273 3.40 -8.91 -11.90
N ASN A 274 4.56 -8.64 -12.51
CA ASN A 274 4.67 -7.69 -13.62
C ASN A 274 3.80 -8.09 -14.82
N ALA A 275 3.78 -9.39 -15.18
CA ALA A 275 2.90 -9.89 -16.25
C ALA A 275 1.41 -9.75 -15.91
N ARG A 276 1.05 -9.99 -14.64
CA ARG A 276 -0.32 -9.78 -14.15
C ARG A 276 -0.73 -8.31 -14.19
N ILE A 277 0.13 -7.42 -13.74
CA ILE A 277 -0.08 -5.96 -13.81
C ILE A 277 -0.18 -5.47 -15.26
N ALA A 278 0.63 -6.01 -16.18
CA ALA A 278 0.51 -5.68 -17.60
C ALA A 278 -0.88 -6.04 -18.17
N THR A 279 -1.46 -7.16 -17.72
CA THR A 279 -2.82 -7.56 -18.09
C THR A 279 -3.86 -6.57 -17.53
N VAL A 280 -3.76 -6.24 -16.23
CA VAL A 280 -4.64 -5.25 -15.58
C VAL A 280 -4.57 -3.89 -16.27
N ASN A 281 -3.37 -3.34 -16.50
CA ASN A 281 -3.16 -2.08 -17.20
C ASN A 281 -3.76 -2.11 -18.61
N THR A 282 -3.64 -3.24 -19.33
CA THR A 282 -4.24 -3.39 -20.67
C THR A 282 -5.76 -3.25 -20.60
N LEU A 283 -6.42 -3.92 -19.66
CA LEU A 283 -7.87 -3.85 -19.49
C LEU A 283 -8.33 -2.46 -19.03
N GLN A 284 -7.57 -1.81 -18.13
CA GLN A 284 -7.83 -0.43 -17.72
C GLN A 284 -7.70 0.55 -18.88
N HIS A 285 -6.67 0.40 -19.72
CA HIS A 285 -6.52 1.23 -20.92
C HIS A 285 -7.66 1.00 -21.92
N GLN A 286 -8.08 -0.26 -22.14
CA GLN A 286 -9.24 -0.59 -22.98
C GLN A 286 -10.55 0.02 -22.46
N ALA A 287 -10.73 0.05 -21.14
CA ALA A 287 -11.85 0.77 -20.51
C ALA A 287 -11.74 2.28 -20.75
N ALA A 288 -10.55 2.86 -20.56
CA ALA A 288 -10.33 4.31 -20.69
C ALA A 288 -10.67 4.82 -22.09
N VAL A 289 -10.30 4.10 -23.16
CA VAL A 289 -10.61 4.52 -24.54
C VAL A 289 -12.11 4.49 -24.87
N LYS A 290 -12.94 3.83 -24.06
CA LYS A 290 -14.40 3.75 -24.24
C LYS A 290 -15.15 4.89 -23.57
N VAL A 291 -14.52 5.65 -22.68
CA VAL A 291 -15.19 6.64 -21.83
C VAL A 291 -14.69 8.04 -22.16
N LYS A 292 -15.62 8.98 -22.37
CA LYS A 292 -15.28 10.39 -22.62
C LYS A 292 -14.72 11.03 -21.35
N ASN A 293 -13.89 12.07 -21.52
CA ASN A 293 -13.25 12.80 -20.42
C ASN A 293 -12.36 11.90 -19.53
N VAL A 294 -11.81 10.83 -20.09
CA VAL A 294 -10.77 10.01 -19.43
C VAL A 294 -9.47 10.20 -20.19
N ILE A 295 -8.42 10.49 -19.44
CA ILE A 295 -7.04 10.56 -19.91
C ILE A 295 -6.27 9.43 -19.23
N TYR A 296 -5.69 8.53 -20.01
CA TYR A 296 -4.84 7.46 -19.50
C TYR A 296 -3.38 7.91 -19.51
N VAL A 297 -2.72 7.83 -18.37
CA VAL A 297 -1.29 8.17 -18.20
C VAL A 297 -0.52 6.90 -17.88
N SER A 298 0.42 6.54 -18.75
CA SER A 298 1.32 5.42 -18.49
C SER A 298 2.36 5.82 -17.44
N SER A 299 2.36 5.19 -16.28
CA SER A 299 3.44 5.37 -15.29
C SER A 299 4.73 4.69 -15.73
N GLY A 300 4.67 3.70 -16.63
CA GLY A 300 5.85 3.01 -17.17
C GLY A 300 6.77 3.94 -17.98
N THR A 301 6.24 5.00 -18.59
CA THR A 301 7.08 6.02 -19.27
C THR A 301 7.82 6.93 -18.29
N THR A 302 7.36 6.99 -17.04
CA THR A 302 7.91 7.87 -16.00
C THR A 302 8.78 7.12 -15.01
N LEU A 303 8.41 5.88 -14.67
CA LEU A 303 9.01 5.06 -13.61
C LEU A 303 9.67 3.77 -14.14
N GLY A 304 9.59 3.52 -15.45
CA GLY A 304 10.29 2.44 -16.11
C GLY A 304 11.61 2.92 -16.71
N ASN A 305 12.51 1.97 -17.01
CA ASN A 305 13.71 2.25 -17.78
C ASN A 305 13.36 2.65 -19.24
N GLN A 306 14.36 2.83 -20.10
CA GLN A 306 14.13 3.23 -21.50
C GLN A 306 13.23 2.26 -22.30
N GLN A 307 13.11 1.01 -21.86
CA GLN A 307 12.23 0.00 -22.45
C GLN A 307 10.87 -0.11 -21.73
N GLY A 308 10.61 0.73 -20.73
CA GLY A 308 9.41 0.70 -19.88
C GLY A 308 9.41 -0.41 -18.83
N ASN A 309 10.55 -1.08 -18.61
CA ASN A 309 10.67 -2.17 -17.63
C ASN A 309 11.00 -1.63 -16.23
N PHE A 310 10.79 -2.47 -15.21
CA PHE A 310 11.12 -2.13 -13.83
C PHE A 310 12.59 -1.68 -13.71
N THR A 311 12.77 -0.61 -12.96
CA THR A 311 14.09 -0.16 -12.52
C THR A 311 13.95 0.47 -11.14
N PRO A 312 14.86 0.20 -10.18
CA PRO A 312 14.86 0.88 -8.91
C PRO A 312 15.36 2.32 -9.04
N PHE A 313 16.19 2.63 -10.06
CA PHE A 313 16.76 3.95 -10.26
C PHE A 313 16.54 4.51 -11.66
N LEU A 314 16.44 5.83 -11.75
CA LEU A 314 16.41 6.58 -13.01
C LEU A 314 17.48 7.66 -13.01
N SER A 315 18.03 7.96 -14.19
CA SER A 315 18.93 9.11 -14.38
C SER A 315 18.12 10.33 -14.82
N VAL A 316 18.01 11.33 -13.95
CA VAL A 316 17.34 12.60 -14.22
C VAL A 316 18.37 13.72 -14.10
N ASN A 317 18.57 14.48 -15.18
CA ASN A 317 19.59 15.54 -15.25
C ASN A 317 21.00 15.09 -14.83
N GLY A 318 21.36 13.83 -15.13
CA GLY A 318 22.65 13.24 -14.78
C GLY A 318 22.76 12.73 -13.34
N GLN A 319 21.69 12.87 -12.52
CA GLN A 319 21.64 12.32 -11.17
C GLN A 319 20.84 11.02 -11.15
N ASN A 320 21.38 10.02 -10.46
CA ASN A 320 20.69 8.76 -10.25
C ASN A 320 19.75 8.88 -9.05
N ILE A 321 18.45 8.86 -9.29
CA ILE A 321 17.41 8.98 -8.26
C ILE A 321 16.77 7.62 -8.01
N ASN A 322 16.49 7.31 -6.75
CA ASN A 322 15.79 6.08 -6.39
C ASN A 322 14.29 6.29 -6.58
N VAL A 323 13.64 5.54 -7.47
CA VAL A 323 12.23 5.73 -7.80
C VAL A 323 11.33 4.60 -7.27
N ARG A 324 11.91 3.51 -6.75
CA ARG A 324 11.18 2.36 -6.19
C ARG A 324 11.70 1.95 -4.82
N THR A 325 10.80 1.46 -3.99
CA THR A 325 11.15 0.83 -2.72
C THR A 325 11.81 -0.54 -2.97
N PRO A 326 12.60 -1.05 -2.01
CA PRO A 326 13.29 -2.34 -2.16
C PRO A 326 12.38 -3.58 -2.31
N ASP A 327 11.08 -3.45 -2.04
CA ASP A 327 10.10 -4.53 -2.24
C ASP A 327 9.73 -4.75 -3.71
N GLY A 328 10.17 -3.86 -4.61
CA GLY A 328 9.90 -3.96 -6.04
C GLY A 328 8.47 -3.61 -6.45
N ILE A 329 7.67 -3.05 -5.53
CA ILE A 329 6.26 -2.71 -5.70
C ILE A 329 6.03 -1.21 -5.52
N HIS A 330 6.35 -0.65 -4.34
CA HIS A 330 6.00 0.73 -3.98
C HIS A 330 6.91 1.78 -4.62
N ILE A 331 6.44 3.03 -4.56
CA ILE A 331 7.10 4.19 -5.17
C ILE A 331 7.74 5.02 -4.06
N THR A 332 8.97 5.48 -4.27
CA THR A 332 9.64 6.40 -3.33
C THR A 332 9.09 7.82 -3.45
N PRO A 333 9.38 8.72 -2.49
CA PRO A 333 9.05 10.15 -2.65
C PRO A 333 9.58 10.78 -3.95
N ASP A 334 10.80 10.42 -4.38
CA ASP A 334 11.39 10.93 -5.62
C ASP A 334 10.64 10.40 -6.86
N GLY A 335 10.29 9.10 -6.88
CA GLY A 335 9.47 8.53 -7.94
C GLY A 335 8.07 9.14 -7.98
N SER A 336 7.46 9.37 -6.83
CA SER A 336 6.15 10.01 -6.70
C SER A 336 6.17 11.46 -7.19
N THR A 337 7.28 12.17 -6.99
CA THR A 337 7.49 13.52 -7.54
C THR A 337 7.51 13.49 -9.07
N LEU A 338 8.29 12.59 -9.69
CA LEU A 338 8.29 12.44 -11.14
C LEU A 338 6.91 12.11 -11.72
N LEU A 339 6.16 11.23 -11.04
CA LEU A 339 4.83 10.85 -11.49
C LEU A 339 3.82 11.99 -11.30
N SER A 340 3.97 12.80 -10.24
CA SER A 340 3.19 14.02 -10.03
C SER A 340 3.45 15.04 -11.14
N ASP A 341 4.71 15.23 -11.54
CA ASP A 341 5.08 16.11 -12.67
C ASP A 341 4.43 15.64 -13.98
N ALA A 342 4.37 14.33 -14.22
CA ALA A 342 3.69 13.76 -15.38
C ALA A 342 2.17 14.04 -15.36
N VAL A 343 1.53 13.98 -14.18
CA VAL A 343 0.11 14.34 -14.00
C VAL A 343 -0.10 15.84 -14.24
N LEU A 344 0.73 16.72 -13.67
CA LEU A 344 0.66 18.17 -13.89
C LEU A 344 0.86 18.53 -15.38
N GLN A 345 1.83 17.89 -16.04
CA GLN A 345 2.08 18.07 -17.46
C GLN A 345 0.89 17.59 -18.30
N THR A 346 0.18 16.53 -17.86
CA THR A 346 -1.05 16.06 -18.48
C THR A 346 -2.18 17.09 -18.33
N MET A 347 -2.37 17.66 -17.13
CA MET A 347 -3.34 18.74 -16.89
C MET A 347 -3.06 19.94 -17.81
N LYS A 348 -1.79 20.32 -17.97
CA LYS A 348 -1.39 21.41 -18.85
C LYS A 348 -1.64 21.12 -20.32
N THR A 349 -1.16 19.98 -20.83
CA THR A 349 -1.12 19.70 -22.27
C THR A 349 -2.43 19.16 -22.83
N GLN A 350 -3.18 18.37 -22.06
CA GLN A 350 -4.41 17.74 -22.53
C GLN A 350 -5.67 18.44 -22.02
N MET A 351 -5.59 19.16 -20.91
CA MET A 351 -6.74 19.85 -20.32
C MET A 351 -6.65 21.38 -20.41
N GLY A 352 -5.48 21.93 -20.79
CA GLY A 352 -5.26 23.37 -20.87
C GLY A 352 -5.31 24.06 -19.50
N ILE A 353 -5.03 23.33 -18.42
CA ILE A 353 -4.99 23.88 -17.05
C ILE A 353 -3.56 24.35 -16.77
N PHE A 354 -3.40 25.65 -16.56
CA PHE A 354 -2.11 26.26 -16.23
C PHE A 354 -2.06 26.55 -14.73
N LEU A 355 -1.23 25.79 -14.02
CA LEU A 355 -0.90 26.02 -12.62
C LEU A 355 0.38 26.87 -12.53
N PRO A 356 0.48 27.77 -11.53
CA PRO A 356 1.61 28.69 -11.35
C PRO A 356 2.92 28.00 -10.96
#